data_AF-A0A3N5QAI6-F1
#
_entry.id   AF-A0A3N5QAI6-F1
#
_cell.length_a   1.000
_cell.length_b   1.000
_cell.length_c   1.000
_cell.angle_alpha   90.00
_cell.angle_beta   90.00
_cell.angle_gamma   90.00
#
_symmetry.space_group_name_H-M   'P 1'
#
loop_
_entity.id
_entity.type
_entity.pdbx_description
1 polymer ?
#
loop_
_entity_poly.entity_id
_entity_poly.type
_entity_poly.pdbx_seq_one_letter_code
_entity_poly.pdbx_strand_id
1 'polypeptide(L)'
;GRETISGSDLKTIREATGMRIEELYELTRIGQAKLRAIEEDTFNELPPEVYLRNFLKLYAEIFHLNPEKVIKGYLKHMAASTQPPPAGKP
;
A
#
# COMPACT_ATOMS: atom_id res chain seq x y z
N GLY A 1 -15.40 -3.73 10.34
CA GLY A 1 -14.71 -4.24 9.13
C GLY A 1 -13.32 -3.63 9.13
N ARG A 2 -12.27 -4.41 8.84
CA ARG A 2 -10.84 -4.09 9.10
C ARG A 2 -10.48 -2.61 8.98
N GLU A 3 -9.82 -2.08 10.00
CA GLU A 3 -9.39 -0.67 10.07
C GLU A 3 -8.05 -0.40 9.37
N THR A 4 -7.31 -1.45 9.00
CA THR A 4 -5.98 -1.39 8.37
C THR A 4 -5.97 -2.18 7.06
N ILE A 5 -5.08 -1.79 6.15
CA ILE A 5 -4.82 -2.45 4.87
C ILE A 5 -3.31 -2.59 4.73
N SER A 6 -2.79 -3.81 4.64
CA SER A 6 -1.35 -4.05 4.47
C SER A 6 -0.93 -4.07 3.00
N GLY A 7 0.37 -3.99 2.73
CA GLY A 7 0.92 -4.26 1.40
C GLY A 7 0.50 -5.64 0.88
N SER A 8 0.53 -6.65 1.74
CA SER A 8 0.12 -8.01 1.40
C SER A 8 -1.37 -8.12 1.02
N ASP A 9 -2.25 -7.30 1.62
CA ASP A 9 -3.66 -7.25 1.21
C ASP A 9 -3.80 -6.69 -0.22
N LEU A 10 -3.06 -5.62 -0.54
CA LEU A 10 -3.05 -5.03 -1.89
C LEU A 10 -2.50 -6.02 -2.92
N LYS A 11 -1.39 -6.69 -2.60
CA LYS A 11 -0.80 -7.76 -3.42
C LYS A 11 -1.79 -8.87 -3.71
N THR A 12 -2.51 -9.32 -2.68
CA THR A 12 -3.52 -10.38 -2.81
C THR A 12 -4.64 -9.96 -3.78
N ILE A 13 -5.08 -8.69 -3.72
CA ILE A 13 -6.08 -8.16 -4.65
C ILE A 13 -5.55 -8.18 -6.08
N ARG A 14 -4.34 -7.68 -6.33
CA ARG A 14 -3.72 -7.71 -7.66
C ARG A 14 -3.58 -9.13 -8.20
N GLU A 15 -3.07 -10.05 -7.39
CA GLU A 15 -2.84 -11.43 -7.81
C GLU A 15 -4.15 -12.18 -8.06
N ALA A 16 -5.21 -11.87 -7.32
CA ALA A 16 -6.54 -12.43 -7.53
C ALA A 16 -7.16 -12.03 -8.88
N THR A 17 -6.74 -10.92 -9.49
CA THR A 17 -7.16 -10.55 -10.85
C THR A 17 -6.26 -11.13 -11.94
N GLY A 18 -5.18 -11.82 -11.58
CA GLY A 18 -4.16 -12.31 -12.52
C GLY A 18 -3.25 -11.21 -13.06
N MET A 19 -3.34 -9.97 -12.56
CA MET A 19 -2.56 -8.84 -13.07
C MET A 19 -1.10 -8.93 -12.62
N ARG A 20 -0.17 -8.80 -13.57
CA ARG A 20 1.27 -8.76 -13.26
C ARG A 20 1.70 -7.36 -12.83
N ILE A 21 2.83 -7.26 -12.11
CA ILE A 21 3.33 -5.95 -11.66
C ILE A 21 3.71 -5.05 -12.84
N GLU A 22 4.17 -5.64 -13.95
CA GLU A 22 4.53 -4.93 -15.17
C GLU A 22 3.30 -4.27 -15.82
N GLU A 23 2.15 -4.95 -15.76
CA GLU A 23 0.88 -4.42 -16.27
C GLU A 23 0.38 -3.27 -15.39
N LEU A 24 0.49 -3.42 -14.06
CA LEU A 24 0.16 -2.34 -13.14
C LEU A 24 1.06 -1.11 -13.35
N TYR A 25 2.34 -1.31 -13.66
CA TYR A 25 3.24 -0.23 -14.06
C TYR A 25 2.78 0.47 -15.35
N GLU A 26 2.37 -0.29 -16.39
CA GLU A 26 1.89 0.32 -17.64
C GLU A 26 0.64 1.19 -17.44
N LEU A 27 -0.26 0.77 -16.54
CA LEU A 27 -1.50 1.48 -16.24
C LEU A 27 -1.29 2.72 -15.36
N THR A 28 -0.40 2.65 -14.39
CA THR A 28 -0.24 3.70 -13.37
C THR A 28 0.98 4.59 -13.58
N ARG A 29 1.96 4.14 -14.36
CA ARG A 29 3.31 4.72 -14.52
C ARG A 29 4.10 4.85 -13.22
N ILE A 30 3.69 4.15 -12.16
CA ILE A 30 4.43 4.04 -10.90
C ILE A 30 5.51 2.98 -11.09
N GLY A 31 6.78 3.35 -10.95
CA GLY A 31 7.90 2.42 -11.16
C GLY A 31 7.73 1.09 -10.39
N GLN A 32 8.01 -0.03 -11.03
CA GLN A 32 7.75 -1.38 -10.48
C GLN A 32 8.38 -1.59 -9.11
N ALA A 33 9.59 -1.05 -8.86
CA ALA A 33 10.23 -1.11 -7.56
C ALA A 33 9.38 -0.46 -6.45
N LYS A 34 8.70 0.66 -6.75
CA LYS A 34 7.80 1.31 -5.78
C LYS A 34 6.49 0.54 -5.60
N LEU A 35 5.94 -0.06 -6.65
CA LEU A 35 4.78 -0.94 -6.53
C LEU A 35 5.09 -2.16 -5.67
N ARG A 36 6.26 -2.80 -5.86
CA ARG A 36 6.73 -3.91 -5.02
C ARG A 36 6.94 -3.47 -3.57
N ALA A 37 7.62 -2.34 -3.34
CA ALA A 37 7.83 -1.82 -2.00
C ALA A 37 6.50 -1.53 -1.25
N ILE A 38 5.45 -1.10 -1.97
CA ILE A 38 4.10 -0.96 -1.40
C ILE A 38 3.51 -2.34 -1.06
N GLU A 39 3.58 -3.30 -1.98
CA GLU A 39 3.02 -4.64 -1.79
C GLU A 39 3.77 -5.50 -0.75
N GLU A 40 5.03 -5.18 -0.48
CA GLU A 40 5.92 -5.90 0.44
C GLU A 40 6.11 -5.17 1.77
N ASP A 41 5.45 -4.03 1.98
CA ASP A 41 5.60 -3.19 3.17
C ASP A 41 7.08 -2.80 3.45
N THR A 42 7.87 -2.64 2.40
CA THR A 42 9.28 -2.21 2.46
C THR A 42 9.33 -0.70 2.73
N PHE A 43 8.93 -0.29 3.95
CA PHE A 43 8.63 1.10 4.30
C PHE A 43 9.81 2.06 4.11
N ASN A 44 11.04 1.57 4.27
CA ASN A 44 12.28 2.32 4.03
C ASN A 44 12.53 2.65 2.55
N GLU A 45 11.89 1.94 1.62
CA GLU A 45 11.98 2.18 0.18
C GLU A 45 10.79 2.97 -0.38
N LEU A 46 9.79 3.27 0.45
CA LEU A 46 8.64 4.06 0.03
C LEU A 46 9.02 5.52 -0.22
N PRO A 47 8.34 6.21 -1.16
CA PRO A 47 8.55 7.64 -1.36
C PRO A 47 7.97 8.44 -0.17
N PRO A 48 8.26 9.75 -0.08
CA PRO A 48 7.60 10.62 0.90
C PRO A 48 6.08 10.49 0.86
N GLU A 49 5.43 10.62 2.02
CA GLU A 49 4.01 10.31 2.22
C GLU A 49 3.08 11.00 1.19
N VAL A 50 3.40 12.24 0.79
CA VAL A 50 2.64 12.98 -0.22
C VAL A 50 2.53 12.21 -1.56
N TYR A 51 3.62 11.57 -2.00
CA TYR A 51 3.64 10.76 -3.21
C TYR A 51 3.02 9.38 -2.97
N LEU A 52 3.27 8.78 -1.81
CA LEU A 52 2.68 7.50 -1.43
C LEU A 52 1.15 7.56 -1.46
N ARG A 53 0.54 8.64 -0.97
CA ARG A 53 -0.91 8.86 -1.03
C ARG A 53 -1.43 8.85 -2.46
N ASN A 54 -0.72 9.48 -3.40
CA ASN A 54 -1.10 9.47 -4.81
C ASN A 54 -0.95 8.07 -5.42
N PHE A 55 0.10 7.32 -5.06
CA PHE A 55 0.30 5.96 -5.55
C PHE A 55 -0.79 5.01 -5.06
N LEU A 56 -1.13 5.08 -3.77
CA LEU A 56 -2.23 4.32 -3.18
C LEU A 56 -3.59 4.68 -3.79
N LYS A 57 -3.80 5.95 -4.15
CA LYS A 57 -5.01 6.40 -4.86
C LYS A 57 -5.12 5.71 -6.23
N LEU A 58 -4.08 5.81 -7.05
CA LEU A 58 -4.06 5.19 -8.38
C LEU A 58 -4.23 3.67 -8.28
N TYR A 59 -3.53 3.03 -7.35
CA TYR A 59 -3.68 1.60 -7.09
C TYR A 59 -5.13 1.24 -6.77
N ALA A 60 -5.78 1.97 -5.86
CA ALA A 60 -7.17 1.74 -5.50
C ALA A 60 -8.12 1.91 -6.70
N GLU A 61 -7.89 2.90 -7.55
CA GLU A 61 -8.68 3.16 -8.76
C GLU A 61 -8.57 2.01 -9.78
N ILE A 62 -7.38 1.43 -9.98
CA ILE A 62 -7.18 0.27 -10.88
C ILE A 62 -8.02 -0.94 -10.45
N PHE A 63 -8.16 -1.18 -9.15
CA PHE A 63 -8.90 -2.34 -8.62
C PHE A 63 -10.32 -1.98 -8.14
N HIS A 64 -10.84 -0.82 -8.53
CA HIS A 64 -12.18 -0.35 -8.16
C HIS A 64 -12.45 -0.33 -6.64
N LEU A 65 -11.41 -0.09 -5.86
CA LEU A 65 -11.48 0.07 -4.41
C LEU A 65 -11.80 1.51 -4.06
N ASN A 66 -12.26 1.74 -2.82
CA ASN A 66 -12.42 3.11 -2.31
C ASN A 66 -11.03 3.71 -2.00
N PRO A 67 -10.60 4.78 -2.69
CA PRO A 67 -9.24 5.31 -2.51
C PRO A 67 -8.97 5.85 -1.11
N GLU A 68 -9.95 6.52 -0.49
CA GLU A 68 -9.78 7.03 0.87
C GLU A 68 -9.56 5.90 1.89
N LYS A 69 -10.29 4.79 1.74
CA LYS A 69 -10.14 3.63 2.63
C LYS A 69 -8.75 3.01 2.46
N VAL A 70 -8.29 2.83 1.23
CA VAL A 70 -6.95 2.30 0.93
C VAL A 70 -5.86 3.19 1.53
N ILE A 71 -5.92 4.50 1.27
CA ILE A 71 -4.95 5.46 1.79
C ILE A 71 -4.93 5.46 3.32
N LYS A 72 -6.09 5.62 3.96
CA LYS A 72 -6.18 5.69 5.44
C LYS A 72 -5.75 4.36 6.07
N GLY A 73 -6.20 3.24 5.50
CA GLY A 73 -5.90 1.90 6.00
C GLY A 73 -4.41 1.55 5.90
N TYR A 74 -3.77 1.87 4.78
CA TYR A 74 -2.34 1.63 4.57
C TYR A 74 -1.46 2.51 5.44
N LEU A 75 -1.77 3.80 5.55
CA LEU A 75 -1.01 4.69 6.44
C LEU A 75 -1.16 4.31 7.91
N LYS A 76 -2.35 3.84 8.33
CA LYS A 76 -2.55 3.31 9.69
C LYS A 76 -1.73 2.04 9.93
N HIS A 77 -1.69 1.13 8.95
CA HIS A 77 -0.86 -0.08 9.00
C HIS A 77 0.64 0.24 9.09
N MET A 78 1.12 1.15 8.25
CA MET A 78 2.52 1.61 8.26
C MET A 78 2.90 2.25 9.60
N ALA A 79 2.04 3.11 10.15
CA ALA A 79 2.30 3.72 11.46
C ALA A 79 2.35 2.67 12.57
N ALA A 80 1.43 1.71 12.60
CA ALA A 80 1.43 0.64 13.59
C ALA A 80 2.65 -0.29 13.49
N SER A 81 3.20 -0.47 12.29
CA SER A 81 4.33 -1.38 12.02
C SER A 81 5.71 -0.73 12.20
N THR A 82 5.78 0.61 12.22
CA THR A 82 7.04 1.38 12.36
C THR A 82 7.23 1.98 13.75
N GLN A 83 6.18 1.99 14.58
CA GLN A 83 6.30 2.35 15.99
C GLN A 83 6.91 1.15 16.76
N PRO A 84 7.92 1.38 17.62
CA PRO A 84 8.29 0.36 18.59
C PRO A 84 7.05 0.02 19.44
N PRO A 85 6.90 -1.24 19.90
CA PRO A 85 5.77 -1.61 20.74
C PRO A 85 5.66 -0.60 21.89
N PRO A 86 4.44 -0.13 22.23
CA PRO A 86 4.27 0.85 23.28
C PRO A 86 4.98 0.33 24.52
N ALA A 87 5.98 1.09 24.99
CA ALA A 87 6.71 0.76 26.19
C ALA A 87 5.68 0.46 27.27
N GLY A 88 5.66 -0.78 27.73
CA GLY A 88 4.70 -1.25 28.71
C GLY A 88 4.66 -0.24 29.84
N LYS A 89 3.46 0.27 30.17
CA LYS A 89 3.29 0.94 31.45
C LYS A 89 3.72 -0.05 32.54
N PRO A 90 4.51 0.37 33.54
CA PRO A 90 4.87 -0.48 34.66
C PRO A 90 3.63 -1.02 35.38
#